data_AF-A0A9W9NAF1-F1
#
_entry.id   AF-A0A9W9NAF1-F1
#
_cell.length_a   1.000
_cell.length_b   1.000
_cell.length_c   1.000
_cell.angle_alpha   90.00
_cell.angle_beta   90.00
_cell.angle_gamma   90.00
#
_symmetry.space_group_name_H-M   'P 1'
#
loop_
_entity.id
_entity.type
_entity.pdbx_description
1 polymer ?
#
loop_
_entity_poly.entity_id
_entity_poly.type
_entity_poly.pdbx_seq_one_letter_code
_entity_poly.pdbx_strand_id
1 'polypeptide(L)' 'MGAFVAFRSLIRRNAVFLTTIFAGAFAFELTFDTASNKIWDTWNAGRQWKDIKPRYLVAAEEEDDE' A
#
# COMPACT_ATOMS: atom_id res chain seq x y z
N MET A 1 -2.71 16.02 30.22
CA MET A 1 -2.50 17.41 29.74
C MET A 1 -2.09 17.50 28.26
N GLY A 2 -1.19 16.65 27.73
CA GLY A 2 -0.73 16.75 26.33
C GLY A 2 -1.79 16.57 25.23
N ALA A 3 -2.68 15.58 25.36
CA ALA A 3 -3.71 15.30 24.36
C ALA A 3 -4.73 16.44 24.19
N PHE A 4 -5.09 17.12 25.29
CA PHE A 4 -6.01 18.26 25.28
C PHE A 4 -5.42 19.49 24.57
N VAL A 5 -4.11 19.70 24.72
CA VAL A 5 -3.38 20.79 24.04
C VAL A 5 -3.25 20.50 22.54
N ALA A 6 -2.93 19.25 22.17
CA ALA A 6 -2.88 18.83 20.77
C ALA A 6 -4.22 19.02 20.05
N PHE A 7 -5.32 18.59 20.69
CA PHE A 7 -6.69 18.76 20.19
C PHE A 7 -7.02 20.24 19.96
N ARG A 8 -6.75 21.10 20.95
CA ARG A 8 -7.09 22.54 20.90
C ARG A 8 -6.24 23.33 19.88
N SER A 9 -5.00 22.91 19.63
CA SER A 9 -4.09 23.53 18.67
C SER A 9 -4.41 23.15 17.22
N LEU A 10 -4.69 21.85 16.97
CA LEU A 10 -4.90 21.34 15.61
C LEU A 10 -6.32 21.58 15.08
N ILE A 11 -7.34 21.52 15.94
CA ILE A 11 -8.74 21.43 15.49
C ILE A 11 -9.44 22.79 15.46
N ARG A 12 -8.94 23.80 16.18
CA ARG A 12 -9.64 25.10 16.29
C ARG A 12 -9.36 26.08 15.14
N ARG A 13 -8.36 25.82 14.31
CA ARG A 13 -8.06 26.64 13.12
C ARG A 13 -8.39 25.83 11.88
N ASN A 14 -9.50 26.16 11.19
CA ASN A 14 -9.99 25.47 9.98
C ASN A 14 -8.88 25.13 8.96
N ALA A 15 -7.92 26.05 8.76
CA ALA A 15 -6.79 25.82 7.85
C ALA A 15 -5.83 24.70 8.30
N VAL A 16 -5.57 24.57 9.61
CA VAL A 16 -4.70 23.51 10.15
C VAL A 16 -5.41 22.16 10.14
N PHE A 17 -6.73 22.15 10.33
CA PHE A 17 -7.54 20.94 10.25
C PHE A 17 -7.47 20.31 8.86
N LEU A 18 -7.67 21.12 7.81
CA LEU A 18 -7.66 20.62 6.43
C LEU A 18 -6.27 20.11 6.01
N THR A 19 -5.19 20.85 6.34
CA THR A 19 -3.83 20.41 6.01
C THR A 19 -3.44 19.15 6.78
N THR A 20 -3.86 19.01 8.04
CA THR A 20 -3.64 17.80 8.83
C THR A 20 -4.37 16.59 8.24
N ILE A 21 -5.61 16.77 7.77
CA ILE A 21 -6.36 15.71 7.08
C ILE A 21 -5.65 15.27 5.81
N PHE A 22 -5.23 16.21 4.95
CA PHE A 22 -4.55 15.84 3.70
C PHE A 22 -3.20 15.19 3.94
N ALA A 23 -2.39 15.71 4.87
CA ALA A 23 -1.13 15.08 5.23
C ALA A 23 -1.35 13.67 5.81
N GLY A 24 -2.35 13.50 6.67
CA GLY A 24 -2.73 12.20 7.24
C GLY A 24 -3.23 11.22 6.18
N ALA A 25 -4.08 11.68 5.26
CA ALA A 25 -4.60 10.86 4.17
C ALA A 25 -3.48 10.35 3.25
N PHE A 26 -2.55 11.22 2.86
CA PHE A 26 -1.40 10.83 2.04
C PHE A 26 -0.48 9.82 2.73
N ALA A 27 -0.15 10.05 4.00
CA ALA A 27 0.67 9.11 4.77
C ALA A 27 -0.05 7.77 4.98
N PHE A 28 -1.37 7.81 5.20
CA PHE A 28 -2.20 6.62 5.34
C PHE A 28 -2.26 5.84 4.03
N GLU A 29 -2.52 6.48 2.89
CA GLU A 29 -2.57 5.85 1.56
C GLU A 29 -1.30 5.05 1.28
N LEU A 30 -0.12 5.67 1.38
CA LEU A 30 1.16 5.01 1.14
C LEU A 30 1.34 3.75 2.02
N THR A 31 1.02 3.88 3.30
CA THR A 31 1.19 2.79 4.27
C THR A 31 0.17 1.68 4.04
N PHE A 32 -1.08 2.06 3.80
CA PHE A 32 -2.20 1.14 3.61
C PHE A 32 -2.03 0.34 2.33
N ASP A 33 -1.64 0.96 1.22
CA ASP A 33 -1.38 0.27 -0.05
C ASP A 33 -0.25 -0.74 0.11
N THR A 34 0.87 -0.32 0.69
CA THR A 34 2.03 -1.20 0.88
C THR A 34 1.69 -2.39 1.78
N ALA A 35 1.01 -2.13 2.91
CA ALA A 35 0.63 -3.18 3.85
C ALA A 35 -0.40 -4.14 3.24
N SER A 36 -1.43 -3.61 2.58
CA SER A 36 -2.49 -4.40 1.97
C SER A 36 -1.96 -5.27 0.84
N ASN A 37 -1.10 -4.73 -0.03
CA ASN A 37 -0.43 -5.51 -1.06
C ASN A 37 0.44 -6.63 -0.46
N LYS A 38 1.18 -6.35 0.61
CA LYS A 38 1.98 -7.39 1.27
C LYS A 38 1.13 -8.51 1.87
N ILE A 39 0.00 -8.16 2.49
CA ILE A 39 -0.95 -9.13 3.04
C ILE A 39 -1.52 -9.98 1.91
N TRP A 40 -1.97 -9.35 0.82
CA TRP A 40 -2.49 -10.03 -0.36
C TRP A 40 -1.46 -10.98 -0.98
N ASP A 41 -0.23 -10.52 -1.14
CA ASP A 41 0.87 -11.27 -1.72
C ASP A 41 1.19 -12.52 -0.90
N THR A 42 1.19 -12.37 0.42
CA THR A 42 1.47 -13.48 1.35
C THR A 42 0.36 -14.52 1.30
N TRP A 43 -0.90 -14.09 1.25
CA TRP A 43 -2.03 -15.01 1.21
C TRP A 43 -2.18 -15.72 -0.13
N ASN A 44 -1.84 -15.05 -1.23
CA ASN A 44 -1.95 -15.59 -2.59
C ASN A 44 -0.61 -16.09 -3.15
N ALA A 45 0.38 -16.33 -2.28
CA ALA A 45 1.69 -16.82 -2.68
C ALA A 45 1.57 -18.11 -3.51
N GLY A 46 2.29 -18.16 -4.63
CA GLY A 46 2.31 -19.29 -5.56
C GLY A 46 1.13 -19.33 -6.53
N ARG A 47 0.16 -18.41 -6.41
CA ARG A 47 -0.99 -18.30 -7.33
C ARG A 47 -0.97 -17.02 -8.17
N GLN A 48 -0.14 -16.05 -7.80
CA GLN A 48 -0.09 -14.78 -8.51
C GLN A 48 0.68 -14.94 -9.82
N TRP A 49 0.32 -14.13 -10.81
CA TRP A 49 1.03 -14.13 -12.11
C TRP A 49 2.54 -13.96 -11.92
N LYS A 50 2.97 -13.06 -11.03
CA LYS A 50 4.40 -12.86 -10.73
C LYS A 50 5.11 -14.11 -10.19
N ASP A 51 4.38 -15.04 -9.57
CA ASP A 51 4.93 -16.28 -9.02
C ASP A 51 4.98 -17.39 -10.10
N ILE A 52 4.00 -17.42 -11.00
CA ILE A 52 3.84 -18.50 -12.01
C ILE A 52 4.41 -18.15 -13.39
N LYS A 53 4.57 -16.86 -13.70
CA LYS A 53 5.06 -16.35 -14.99
C LYS A 53 6.34 -17.05 -15.48
N PRO A 54 7.37 -17.28 -14.64
CA PRO A 54 8.60 -17.92 -15.11
C PRO A 54 8.36 -19.28 -15.76
N ARG A 55 7.37 -20.05 -15.29
CA ARG A 55 7.05 -21.38 -15.85
C ARG A 55 6.54 -21.29 -17.29
N TYR A 56 5.76 -20.26 -17.59
CA TYR A 56 5.19 -20.07 -18.93
C TYR A 56 6.19 -19.50 -19.93
N LEU A 57 7.16 -18.70 -19.45
CA LEU A 57 8.23 -18.22 -20.32
C LEU A 57 9.16 -19.37 -20.73
N VAL A 58 9.52 -20.24 -19.79
CA VAL A 58 10.33 -21.43 -20.08
C VAL A 58 9.60 -22.37 -21.05
N ALA A 59 8.31 -22.66 -20.80
CA ALA A 59 7.54 -23.51 -21.71
C ALA A 59 7.45 -22.93 -23.13
N ALA A 60 7.34 -21.60 -23.28
CA ALA A 60 7.33 -20.96 -24.59
C ALA A 60 8.71 -21.01 -25.29
N GLU A 61 9.81 -20.88 -24.53
CA GLU A 61 11.17 -21.05 -25.07
C GLU A 61 11.42 -22.50 -25.53
N GLU A 62 10.98 -23.49 -24.74
CA GLU A 62 11.05 -24.91 -25.10
C GLU A 62 10.22 -25.25 -26.35
N GLU A 63 9.04 -24.63 -26.52
CA GLU A 63 8.20 -24.79 -27.73
C GLU A 63 8.81 -24.15 -29.00
N ASP A 64 9.57 -23.06 -28.88
CA ASP A 64 10.23 -22.39 -30.01
C ASP A 64 11.52 -23.10 -30.46
N ASP A 65 12.17 -23.86 -29.57
CA ASP A 65 13.41 -24.61 -29.82
C ASP A 65 13.18 -26.04 -30.38
N GLU A 66 11.93 -26.56 -30.35
CA GLU A 66 11.49 -27.83 -30.98
C GLU A 66 10.99 -27.67 -32.43
#